data_AF-G8PP08-F1
#
_entry.id   AF-G8PP08-F1
#
_cell.length_a   1.000
_cell.length_b   1.000
_cell.length_c   1.000
_cell.angle_alpha   90.00
_cell.angle_beta   90.00
_cell.angle_gamma   90.00
#
_symmetry.space_group_name_H-M   'P 1'
#
loop_
_entity.id
_entity.type
_entity.pdbx_description
1 polymer ?
#
loop_
_entity_poly.entity_id
_entity_poly.type
_entity_poly.pdbx_seq_one_letter_code
_entity_poly.pdbx_strand_id
1 'polypeptide(L)'
;MIPPLEIFQTMAEDLQPQGWITFQTLDGKQIVNFAPIMSLRCRLKEIKYSIDSKDLNESFPIPDCDPEYPFRVEAQSIHQPYIIEFPGGTVQALAVQLTWDDGSTSKIAYYEPCRAVGAAPCAYPLGSHE
;
A
#
# COMPACT_ATOMS: atom_id res chain seq x y z
N MET A 1 -21.99 -9.48 -4.51
CA MET A 1 -21.71 -8.98 -5.89
C MET A 1 -20.58 -7.98 -5.76
N ILE A 2 -19.51 -8.15 -6.53
CA ILE A 2 -18.38 -7.23 -6.51
C ILE A 2 -18.80 -5.93 -7.22
N PRO A 3 -18.63 -4.74 -6.60
CA PRO A 3 -18.98 -3.48 -7.25
C PRO A 3 -18.17 -3.21 -8.54
N PRO A 4 -18.62 -2.24 -9.38
CA PRO A 4 -17.90 -1.83 -10.58
C PRO A 4 -16.47 -1.37 -10.29
N LEU A 5 -15.56 -1.56 -11.25
CA LEU A 5 -14.14 -1.22 -11.14
C LEU A 5 -13.93 0.26 -10.80
N GLU A 6 -14.75 1.14 -11.35
CA GLU A 6 -14.65 2.59 -11.19
C GLU A 6 -14.74 2.99 -9.71
N ILE A 7 -15.54 2.29 -8.90
CA ILE A 7 -15.64 2.54 -7.47
C ILE A 7 -14.30 2.28 -6.77
N PHE A 8 -13.62 1.19 -7.14
CA PHE A 8 -12.32 0.83 -6.57
C PHE A 8 -11.23 1.80 -7.01
N GLN A 9 -11.27 2.27 -8.26
CA GLN A 9 -10.36 3.29 -8.77
C GLN A 9 -10.53 4.62 -8.02
N THR A 10 -11.76 5.09 -7.84
CA THR A 10 -12.04 6.29 -7.03
C THR A 10 -11.58 6.12 -5.59
N MET A 11 -11.83 4.97 -4.96
CA MET A 11 -11.33 4.70 -3.60
C MET A 11 -9.80 4.75 -3.53
N ALA A 12 -9.09 4.21 -4.53
CA ALA A 12 -7.63 4.31 -4.58
C ALA A 12 -7.17 5.77 -4.70
N GLU A 13 -7.81 6.56 -5.56
CA GLU A 13 -7.52 7.99 -5.70
C GLU A 13 -7.76 8.75 -4.38
N ASP A 14 -8.85 8.47 -3.68
CA ASP A 14 -9.19 9.09 -2.39
C ASP A 14 -8.23 8.68 -1.25
N LEU A 15 -7.70 7.46 -1.30
CA LEU A 15 -6.68 6.97 -0.36
C LEU A 15 -5.29 7.52 -0.65
N GLN A 16 -5.00 7.90 -1.90
CA GLN A 16 -3.65 8.26 -2.32
C GLN A 16 -3.02 9.38 -1.48
N PRO A 17 -3.72 10.47 -1.10
CA PRO A 17 -3.18 11.54 -0.25
C PRO A 17 -2.90 11.11 1.19
N GLN A 18 -3.68 10.17 1.72
CA GLN A 18 -3.51 9.62 3.08
C GLN A 18 -2.42 8.54 3.13
N GLY A 19 -2.08 7.98 1.97
CA GLY A 19 -1.08 6.95 1.79
C GLY A 19 -1.70 5.60 1.48
N TRP A 20 -1.32 5.00 0.34
CA TRP A 20 -1.62 3.58 0.08
C TRP A 20 -0.85 2.64 1.00
N ILE A 21 0.24 3.13 1.57
CA ILE A 21 1.11 2.44 2.51
C ILE A 21 1.39 3.34 3.70
N THR A 22 1.78 2.75 4.82
CA THR A 22 2.28 3.48 6.00
C THR A 22 3.65 2.97 6.40
N PHE A 23 4.51 3.86 6.86
CA PHE A 23 5.78 3.51 7.50
C PHE A 23 5.64 3.57 9.02
N GLN A 24 6.28 2.65 9.73
CA GLN A 24 6.38 2.65 11.18
C GLN A 24 7.80 2.22 11.57
N THR A 25 8.32 2.77 12.67
CA THR A 25 9.60 2.32 13.24
C THR A 25 9.34 1.72 14.61
N LEU A 26 9.67 0.45 14.77
CA LEU A 26 9.47 -0.31 16.01
C LEU A 26 10.67 -1.22 16.25
N ASP A 27 11.24 -1.18 17.46
CA ASP A 27 12.35 -2.05 17.89
C ASP A 27 13.54 -2.09 16.92
N GLY A 28 13.89 -0.94 16.33
CA GLY A 28 14.99 -0.85 15.36
C GLY A 28 14.67 -1.40 13.97
N LYS A 29 13.44 -1.83 13.72
CA LYS A 29 12.92 -2.20 12.41
C LYS A 29 12.11 -1.05 11.81
N GLN A 30 12.10 -1.00 10.48
CA GLN A 30 11.18 -0.20 9.70
C GLN A 30 10.15 -1.12 9.08
N ILE A 31 8.88 -0.84 9.33
CA ILE A 31 7.74 -1.62 8.86
C ILE A 31 7.02 -0.81 7.79
N VAL A 32 6.84 -1.40 6.62
CA VAL A 32 6.01 -0.87 5.53
C VAL A 32 4.71 -1.67 5.50
N ASN A 33 3.57 -1.01 5.67
CA ASN A 33 2.27 -1.67 5.76
C ASN A 33 1.34 -1.23 4.62
N PHE A 34 0.90 -2.18 3.81
CA PHE A 34 -0.01 -2.03 2.66
C PHE A 34 -1.50 -2.18 3.03
N ALA A 35 -1.84 -2.33 4.32
CA ALA A 35 -3.22 -2.47 4.79
C ALA A 35 -4.21 -1.43 4.23
N PRO A 36 -3.86 -0.13 4.04
CA PRO A 36 -4.81 0.87 3.56
C PRO A 36 -5.49 0.52 2.23
N ILE A 37 -4.79 -0.19 1.34
CA ILE A 37 -5.31 -0.58 0.02
C ILE A 37 -5.86 -2.00 -0.05
N MET A 38 -5.90 -2.75 1.06
CA MET A 38 -6.40 -4.13 1.07
C MET A 38 -7.93 -4.24 0.93
N SER A 39 -8.64 -3.13 1.13
CA SER A 39 -10.06 -3.00 0.80
C SER A 39 -10.30 -3.05 -0.71
N LEU A 40 -9.24 -2.89 -1.53
CA LEU A 40 -9.33 -2.89 -2.98
C LEU A 40 -9.12 -4.26 -3.63
N ARG A 41 -8.72 -5.27 -2.85
CA ARG A 41 -8.24 -6.58 -3.35
C ARG A 41 -9.15 -7.27 -4.35
N CYS A 42 -10.47 -7.05 -4.26
CA CYS A 42 -11.45 -7.67 -5.14
C CYS A 42 -11.41 -7.20 -6.60
N ARG A 43 -10.72 -6.11 -6.89
CA ARG A 43 -10.46 -5.63 -8.26
C ARG A 43 -8.98 -5.46 -8.58
N LEU A 44 -8.09 -5.77 -7.62
CA LEU A 44 -6.65 -5.71 -7.84
C LEU A 44 -6.16 -7.02 -8.44
N LYS A 45 -5.39 -6.90 -9.52
CA LYS A 45 -4.67 -7.99 -10.15
C LYS A 45 -3.24 -8.10 -9.64
N GLU A 46 -2.58 -6.96 -9.47
CA GLU A 46 -1.18 -6.90 -9.03
C GLU A 46 -0.89 -5.59 -8.29
N ILE A 47 -0.06 -5.67 -7.26
CA ILE A 47 0.55 -4.51 -6.61
C ILE A 47 2.05 -4.63 -6.89
N LYS A 48 2.60 -3.68 -7.67
CA LYS A 48 4.04 -3.58 -7.86
C LYS A 48 4.62 -2.46 -7.02
N TYR A 49 5.83 -2.67 -6.53
CA TYR A 49 6.55 -1.65 -5.79
C TYR A 49 8.06 -1.69 -6.07
N SER A 50 8.75 -0.64 -5.66
CA SER A 50 10.21 -0.59 -5.59
C SER A 50 10.65 0.32 -4.45
N ILE A 51 11.76 -0.03 -3.81
CA ILE A 51 12.38 0.74 -2.73
C ILE A 51 13.49 1.60 -3.32
N ASP A 52 13.48 2.89 -3.02
CA ASP A 52 14.49 3.87 -3.46
C ASP A 52 14.77 3.85 -4.98
N SER A 53 13.79 3.37 -5.76
CA SER A 53 13.82 3.23 -7.21
C SER A 53 12.41 3.41 -7.78
N LYS A 54 12.32 3.60 -9.11
CA LYS A 54 11.07 3.70 -9.88
C LYS A 54 10.83 2.49 -10.79
N ASP A 55 11.63 1.44 -10.67
CA ASP A 55 11.63 0.31 -11.60
C ASP A 55 10.41 -0.62 -11.44
N LEU A 56 9.70 -0.57 -10.30
CA LEU A 56 8.54 -1.42 -10.00
C LEU A 56 8.83 -2.92 -10.23
N ASN A 57 9.97 -3.38 -9.71
CA ASN A 57 10.51 -4.72 -9.93
C ASN A 57 10.08 -5.75 -8.87
N GLU A 58 9.44 -5.32 -7.78
CA GLU A 58 8.92 -6.19 -6.74
C GLU A 58 7.38 -6.28 -6.81
N SER A 59 6.81 -7.40 -6.40
CA SER A 59 5.35 -7.60 -6.34
C SER A 59 4.92 -7.91 -4.89
N PHE A 60 3.88 -7.22 -4.42
CA PHE A 60 3.31 -7.46 -3.10
C PHE A 60 2.13 -8.47 -3.21
N PRO A 61 2.06 -9.50 -2.34
CA PRO A 61 0.99 -10.47 -2.39
C PRO A 61 -0.38 -9.85 -2.09
N ILE A 62 -1.37 -10.21 -2.88
CA ILE A 62 -2.76 -9.78 -2.71
C ILE A 62 -3.53 -10.98 -2.14
N PRO A 63 -4.22 -10.84 -1.00
CA PRO A 63 -5.08 -11.90 -0.49
C PRO A 63 -6.30 -12.15 -1.37
N ASP A 64 -6.89 -13.33 -1.21
CA ASP A 64 -8.12 -13.68 -1.89
C ASP A 64 -9.27 -12.69 -1.58
N CYS A 65 -10.07 -12.41 -2.59
CA CYS A 65 -11.28 -11.61 -2.47
C CYS A 65 -12.41 -12.42 -1.84
N ASP A 66 -13.13 -11.81 -0.90
CA ASP A 66 -14.44 -12.29 -0.46
C ASP A 66 -15.53 -11.49 -1.21
N PRO A 67 -16.26 -12.09 -2.17
CA PRO A 67 -17.27 -11.39 -2.96
C PRO A 67 -18.57 -11.08 -2.19
N GLU A 68 -18.77 -11.65 -1.00
CA GLU A 68 -19.85 -11.30 -0.08
C GLU A 68 -19.51 -10.04 0.71
N TYR A 69 -18.23 -9.85 1.05
CA TYR A 69 -17.73 -8.69 1.79
C TYR A 69 -16.53 -8.02 1.10
N PRO A 70 -16.73 -7.41 -0.10
CA PRO A 70 -15.65 -6.99 -1.00
C PRO A 70 -14.70 -5.93 -0.42
N PHE A 71 -15.17 -5.14 0.54
CA PHE A 71 -14.38 -4.07 1.18
C PHE A 71 -13.89 -4.43 2.58
N ARG A 72 -14.29 -5.58 3.13
CA ARG A 72 -13.88 -5.99 4.48
C ARG A 72 -12.41 -6.35 4.45
N VAL A 73 -11.58 -5.58 5.15
CA VAL A 73 -10.19 -5.96 5.45
C VAL A 73 -10.24 -6.81 6.71
N GLU A 74 -9.79 -8.06 6.63
CA GLU A 74 -9.71 -8.90 7.81
C GLU A 74 -8.74 -8.30 8.82
N ALA A 75 -9.10 -8.38 10.10
CA ALA A 75 -8.20 -7.98 11.18
C ALA A 75 -6.90 -8.78 11.02
N GLN A 76 -5.77 -8.08 11.09
CA GLN A 76 -4.47 -8.71 10.93
C GLN A 76 -4.36 -9.86 11.94
N SER A 77 -4.30 -11.09 11.43
CA SER A 77 -3.99 -12.26 12.24
C SER A 77 -2.54 -12.17 12.72
N ILE A 78 -2.10 -13.19 13.46
CA ILE A 78 -0.72 -13.32 13.96
C ILE A 78 0.33 -13.20 12.83
N HIS A 79 -0.07 -13.41 11.58
CA HIS A 79 0.80 -13.41 10.41
C HIS A 79 1.00 -12.04 9.71
N GLN A 80 0.35 -10.96 10.18
CA GLN A 80 0.48 -9.59 9.63
C GLN A 80 0.64 -9.57 8.09
N PRO A 81 -0.36 -10.04 7.32
CA PRO A 81 -0.19 -10.38 5.90
C PRO A 81 0.08 -9.17 4.98
N TYR A 82 0.06 -7.96 5.51
CA TYR A 82 0.14 -6.71 4.76
C TYR A 82 1.45 -5.94 4.97
N ILE A 83 2.42 -6.54 5.68
CA ILE A 83 3.63 -5.83 6.07
C ILE A 83 4.89 -6.39 5.41
N ILE A 84 5.88 -5.51 5.25
CA ILE A 84 7.26 -5.87 4.97
C ILE A 84 8.14 -5.22 6.03
N GLU A 85 9.04 -6.00 6.62
CA GLU A 85 10.00 -5.50 7.61
C GLU A 85 11.38 -5.30 6.99
N PHE A 86 12.02 -4.18 7.36
CA PHE A 86 13.38 -3.84 6.99
C PHE A 86 14.17 -3.46 8.24
N PRO A 87 15.52 -3.50 8.19
CA PRO A 87 16.33 -2.79 9.17
C PRO A 87 15.94 -1.30 9.22
N GLY A 88 15.96 -0.69 10.40
CA GLY A 88 15.62 0.72 10.59
C GLY A 88 16.40 1.66 9.66
N GLY A 89 15.69 2.57 9.00
CA GLY A 89 16.28 3.57 8.10
C GLY A 89 16.66 3.04 6.71
N THR A 90 16.23 1.84 6.33
CA THR A 90 16.53 1.25 5.01
C THR A 90 15.71 1.86 3.89
N VAL A 91 14.42 2.13 4.11
CA VAL A 91 13.50 2.60 3.07
C VAL A 91 13.35 4.11 3.17
N GLN A 92 13.86 4.86 2.20
CA GLN A 92 13.70 6.32 2.15
C GLN A 92 12.51 6.74 1.29
N ALA A 93 12.25 5.99 0.22
CA ALA A 93 11.09 6.17 -0.64
C ALA A 93 10.56 4.82 -1.13
N LEU A 94 9.26 4.77 -1.38
CA LEU A 94 8.57 3.64 -1.97
C LEU A 94 7.76 4.11 -3.18
N ALA A 95 8.02 3.53 -4.35
CA ALA A 95 7.15 3.66 -5.50
C ALA A 95 6.14 2.50 -5.49
N VAL A 96 4.86 2.78 -5.74
CA VAL A 96 3.78 1.77 -5.77
C VAL A 96 2.90 1.99 -7.00
N GLN A 97 2.55 0.91 -7.69
CA GLN A 97 1.57 0.93 -8.79
C GLN A 97 0.56 -0.21 -8.62
N LEU A 98 -0.70 0.11 -8.84
CA LEU A 98 -1.81 -0.84 -8.83
C LEU A 98 -2.15 -1.24 -10.26
N THR A 99 -2.30 -2.55 -10.50
CA THR A 99 -2.87 -3.09 -11.72
C THR A 99 -4.24 -3.68 -11.41
N TRP A 100 -5.24 -3.29 -12.18
CA TRP A 100 -6.63 -3.72 -12.01
C TRP A 100 -6.92 -5.02 -12.76
N ASP A 101 -8.05 -5.65 -12.44
CA ASP A 101 -8.48 -6.93 -13.05
C ASP A 101 -8.73 -6.84 -14.56
N ASP A 102 -9.08 -5.67 -15.08
CA ASP A 102 -9.18 -5.37 -16.52
C ASP A 102 -7.81 -5.16 -17.21
N GLY A 103 -6.72 -5.12 -16.43
CA GLY A 103 -5.35 -4.89 -16.90
C GLY A 103 -4.94 -3.42 -16.99
N SER A 104 -5.83 -2.46 -16.70
CA SER A 104 -5.47 -1.06 -16.58
C SER A 104 -4.59 -0.82 -15.34
N THR A 105 -3.78 0.24 -15.37
CA THR A 105 -2.83 0.56 -14.29
C THR A 105 -3.07 1.95 -13.72
N SER A 106 -2.89 2.10 -12.42
CA SER A 106 -2.82 3.43 -11.79
C SER A 106 -1.58 4.21 -12.25
N LYS A 107 -1.57 5.52 -11.96
CA LYS A 107 -0.31 6.27 -11.89
C LYS A 107 0.58 5.68 -10.79
N ILE A 108 1.89 5.87 -10.93
CA ILE A 108 2.83 5.49 -9.86
C ILE A 108 2.67 6.50 -8.72
N ALA A 109 2.35 6.00 -7.54
CA ALA A 109 2.36 6.75 -6.30
C ALA A 109 3.73 6.63 -5.64
N TYR A 110 4.21 7.72 -5.06
CA TYR A 110 5.49 7.77 -4.36
C TYR A 110 5.27 8.17 -2.93
N TYR A 111 5.86 7.45 -1.99
CA TYR A 111 5.69 7.66 -0.56
C TYR A 111 7.03 7.70 0.16
N GLU A 112 7.16 8.59 1.14
CA GLU A 112 8.31 8.64 2.05
C GLU A 112 7.85 8.52 3.52
N PRO A 113 8.71 8.02 4.42
CA PRO A 113 8.44 8.04 5.85
C PRO A 113 8.35 9.47 6.38
N CYS A 114 7.49 9.71 7.37
CA CYS A 114 7.43 11.02 8.02
C CYS A 114 8.73 11.34 8.77
N ARG A 115 9.06 12.64 8.86
CA ARG A 115 10.25 13.13 9.59
C ARG A 115 10.37 12.62 11.02
N ALA A 116 9.24 12.39 11.71
CA ALA A 116 9.18 11.86 13.06
C ALA A 116 8.49 10.49 13.12
N VAL A 117 8.68 9.66 12.08
CA VAL A 117 8.13 8.29 12.08
C VAL A 117 8.72 7.49 13.25
N GLY A 118 7.83 7.00 14.09
CA GLY A 118 8.16 6.22 15.29
C GLY A 118 7.16 5.09 15.44
N ALA A 119 6.70 4.85 16.67
CA ALA A 119 5.68 3.83 16.91
C ALA A 119 4.31 4.18 16.28
N ALA A 120 4.03 5.46 15.98
CA ALA A 120 2.83 5.82 15.24
C ALA A 120 3.10 5.68 13.72
N PRO A 121 2.30 4.88 12.98
CA PRO A 121 2.48 4.70 11.55
C PRO A 121 2.06 5.95 10.77
N CYS A 122 2.80 6.32 9.74
CA CYS A 122 2.43 7.41 8.83
C CYS A 122 3.23 7.34 7.50
N ALA A 123 2.75 8.03 6.49
CA ALA A 123 3.44 8.22 5.21
C ALA A 123 3.09 9.58 4.61
N TYR A 124 3.98 10.13 3.79
CA TYR A 124 3.73 11.31 3.00
C TYR A 124 3.83 11.01 1.51
N PRO A 125 2.93 11.55 0.67
CA PRO A 125 3.20 11.62 -0.76
C PRO A 125 4.52 12.35 -1.01
N LEU A 126 5.40 11.78 -1.83
CA LEU A 126 6.72 12.37 -2.11
C LEU A 126 6.55 13.81 -2.63
N GLY A 127 7.22 14.77 -1.99
CA GLY A 127 7.13 16.20 -2.33
C GLY A 127 6.03 16.98 -1.59
N SER A 128 5.28 16.38 -0.66
CA SER A 128 4.25 17.09 0.12
C SER A 128 4.79 18.04 1.21
N HIS A 129 6.10 18.25 1.27
CA HIS A 129 6.79 19.06 2.29
C HIS A 129 7.54 20.26 1.74
N GLU A 130 7.30 20.63 0.47
CA GLU A 130 7.75 21.91 -0.10
C GLU A 130 6.88 23.09 0.34
#